data_AF-A0A812PRS4-F1
#
_entry.id   AF-A0A812PRS4-F1
#
_cell.length_a   1.000
_cell.length_b   1.000
_cell.length_c   1.000
_cell.angle_alpha   90.00
_cell.angle_beta   90.00
_cell.angle_gamma   90.00
#
_symmetry.space_group_name_H-M   'P 1'
#
loop_
_entity.id
_entity.type
_entity.pdbx_description
1 polymer ?
#
loop_
_entity_poly.entity_id
_entity_poly.type
_entity_poly.pdbx_seq_one_letter_code
_entity_poly.pdbx_strand_id
1 'polypeptide(L)'
;IVYMGEIDTERQKLNCFRMRELGATVVPVKSGSRTLKDAVNEALRDWVTNIRTTHYIIGSAVGPHPFPDIVRDLQSVIGNEARAQMLNQTTGEFGHPTFTNGPGRLP
;
A
#
# COMPACT_ATOMS: atom_id res chain seq x y z
N ILE A 1 -11.05 6.80 9.59
CA ILE A 1 -11.12 5.57 10.44
C ILE A 1 -10.33 4.49 9.74
N VAL A 2 -9.59 3.65 10.47
CA VAL A 2 -8.84 2.51 9.93
C VAL A 2 -9.30 1.24 10.63
N TYR A 3 -9.85 0.29 9.87
CA TYR A 3 -10.20 -1.03 10.37
C TYR A 3 -9.00 -1.96 10.27
N MET A 4 -8.69 -2.68 11.34
CA MET A 4 -7.57 -3.62 11.38
C MET A 4 -7.98 -4.86 12.17
N GLY A 5 -7.59 -6.06 11.73
CA GLY A 5 -7.86 -7.28 12.49
C GLY A 5 -7.28 -7.19 13.90
N GLU A 6 -7.96 -7.74 14.92
CA GLU A 6 -7.48 -7.71 16.31
C GLU A 6 -6.09 -8.35 16.43
N ILE A 7 -5.85 -9.46 15.73
CA ILE A 7 -4.54 -10.14 15.72
C ILE A 7 -3.47 -9.24 15.08
N ASP A 8 -3.82 -8.56 13.99
CA ASP A 8 -2.88 -7.67 13.29
C ASP A 8 -2.58 -6.41 14.10
N THR A 9 -3.57 -5.91 14.84
CA THR A 9 -3.41 -4.76 15.77
C THR A 9 -2.39 -5.09 16.87
N GLU A 10 -2.45 -6.31 17.42
CA GLU A 10 -1.50 -6.78 18.42
C GLU A 10 -0.11 -7.02 17.85
N ARG A 11 -0.01 -7.53 16.62
CA ARG A 11 1.29 -7.77 15.95
C ARG A 11 1.95 -6.48 15.47
N GLN A 12 1.17 -5.47 15.13
CA GLN A 12 1.63 -4.22 14.49
C GLN A 12 1.37 -2.99 15.37
N LYS A 13 1.51 -3.13 16.70
CA LYS A 13 1.26 -2.06 17.69
C LYS A 13 1.93 -0.74 17.35
N LEU A 14 3.17 -0.75 16.86
CA LEU A 14 3.89 0.46 16.48
C LEU A 14 3.20 1.21 15.32
N ASN A 15 2.68 0.48 14.33
CA ASN A 15 1.94 1.09 13.24
C ASN A 15 0.58 1.61 13.72
N CYS A 16 -0.09 0.90 14.61
CA CYS A 16 -1.31 1.41 15.26
C CYS A 16 -1.05 2.70 16.05
N PHE A 17 0.08 2.77 16.76
CA PHE A 17 0.50 3.97 17.46
C PHE A 17 0.75 5.13 16.48
N ARG A 18 1.56 4.91 15.43
CA ARG A 18 1.80 5.91 14.37
C ARG A 18 0.52 6.43 13.73
N MET A 19 -0.44 5.55 13.44
CA MET A 19 -1.73 5.95 12.88
C MET A 19 -2.50 6.88 13.83
N ARG A 20 -2.49 6.58 15.14
CA ARG A 20 -3.13 7.46 16.14
C ARG A 20 -2.43 8.81 16.28
N GLU A 21 -1.10 8.83 16.24
CA GLU A 21 -0.32 10.09 16.26
C GLU A 21 -0.61 10.96 15.03
N LEU A 22 -0.89 10.35 13.88
CA LEU A 22 -1.33 11.04 12.66
C LEU A 22 -2.83 11.42 12.68
N GLY A 23 -3.54 11.21 13.80
CA GLY A 23 -4.94 11.58 13.99
C GLY A 23 -5.96 10.54 13.52
N ALA A 24 -5.54 9.34 13.13
CA ALA A 24 -6.45 8.29 12.68
C ALA A 24 -7.01 7.47 13.85
N THR A 25 -8.32 7.23 13.84
CA THR A 25 -8.97 6.24 14.73
C THR A 25 -8.76 4.83 14.19
N VAL A 26 -8.05 3.99 14.94
CA VAL A 26 -7.83 2.56 14.61
C VAL A 26 -8.85 1.70 15.35
N VAL A 27 -9.66 0.95 14.61
CA VAL A 27 -10.75 0.10 15.13
C VAL A 27 -10.36 -1.38 14.96
N PRO A 28 -10.13 -2.12 16.07
CA PRO A 28 -9.80 -3.53 16.01
C PRO A 28 -11.05 -4.37 15.69
N VAL A 29 -10.97 -5.18 14.63
CA VAL A 29 -12.03 -6.08 14.18
C VAL A 29 -11.87 -7.43 14.86
N LYS A 30 -12.89 -7.80 15.64
CA LYS A 30 -12.94 -9.02 16.45
C LYS A 30 -13.78 -10.14 15.83
N SER A 31 -14.50 -9.83 14.74
CA SER A 31 -15.31 -10.78 13.97
C SER A 31 -14.43 -11.71 13.12
N GLY A 32 -14.95 -12.91 12.85
CA GLY A 32 -14.32 -13.86 11.94
C GLY A 32 -12.92 -14.32 12.37
N SER A 33 -12.00 -14.38 11.41
CA SER A 33 -10.60 -14.78 11.61
C SER A 33 -9.74 -13.70 12.27
N ARG A 34 -10.27 -12.48 12.45
CA ARG A 34 -9.61 -11.32 13.06
C ARG A 34 -8.33 -10.89 12.35
N THR A 35 -8.31 -11.05 11.03
CA THR A 35 -7.20 -10.67 10.15
C THR A 35 -7.65 -9.67 9.09
N LEU A 36 -6.74 -9.31 8.16
CA LEU A 36 -7.00 -8.41 7.04
C LEU A 36 -8.34 -8.65 6.30
N LYS A 37 -8.72 -9.90 6.03
CA LYS A 37 -9.96 -10.20 5.30
C LYS A 37 -11.20 -9.67 6.03
N ASP A 38 -11.24 -9.84 7.35
CA ASP A 38 -12.37 -9.39 8.16
C ASP A 38 -12.37 -7.86 8.28
N ALA A 39 -11.19 -7.24 8.40
CA ALA A 39 -11.05 -5.79 8.40
C ALA A 39 -11.55 -5.14 7.10
N VAL A 40 -11.25 -5.75 5.94
CA VAL A 40 -11.75 -5.29 4.63
C VAL A 40 -13.27 -5.35 4.58
N ASN A 41 -13.87 -6.44 5.07
CA ASN A 41 -15.33 -6.61 5.08
C ASN A 41 -16.03 -5.60 5.99
N GLU A 42 -15.51 -5.33 7.19
CA GLU A 42 -16.07 -4.32 8.09
C GLU A 42 -15.94 -2.92 7.51
N ALA A 43 -14.79 -2.57 6.92
CA ALA A 43 -14.61 -1.28 6.27
C ALA A 43 -15.57 -1.08 5.08
N LEU A 44 -15.81 -2.13 4.28
CA LEU A 44 -16.76 -2.08 3.18
C LEU A 44 -18.20 -1.89 3.68
N ARG A 45 -18.58 -2.59 4.77
CA ARG A 45 -19.90 -2.44 5.39
C ARG A 45 -20.12 -1.02 5.91
N ASP A 46 -19.16 -0.47 6.65
CA ASP A 46 -19.21 0.90 7.16
C ASP A 46 -19.33 1.92 6.02
N TRP A 47 -18.57 1.72 4.95
CA TRP A 47 -18.64 2.59 3.78
C TRP A 47 -20.00 2.57 3.09
N VAL A 48 -20.59 1.38 2.87
CA VAL A 48 -21.92 1.26 2.25
C VAL A 48 -22.97 2.01 3.08
N THR A 49 -22.86 2.00 4.41
CA THR A 49 -23.75 2.75 5.31
C THR A 49 -23.50 4.26 5.25
N ASN A 50 -22.27 4.69 5.03
CA ASN A 50 -21.84 6.11 5.08
C ASN A 50 -21.41 6.69 3.73
N ILE A 51 -21.92 6.17 2.62
CA ILE A 51 -21.40 6.40 1.26
C ILE A 51 -21.38 7.87 0.84
N ARG A 52 -22.26 8.71 1.42
CA ARG A 52 -22.38 10.13 1.08
C ARG A 52 -21.29 11.00 1.71
N THR A 53 -20.73 10.57 2.83
CA THR A 53 -19.79 11.37 3.64
C THR A 53 -18.42 10.72 3.77
N THR A 54 -18.30 9.44 3.43
CA THR A 54 -17.08 8.65 3.61
C THR A 54 -16.57 8.13 2.28
N HIS A 55 -15.29 8.38 2.00
CA HIS A 55 -14.58 7.74 0.91
C HIS A 55 -13.85 6.48 1.40
N TYR A 56 -14.08 5.35 0.75
CA TYR A 56 -13.41 4.09 1.06
C TYR A 56 -12.10 3.96 0.29
N ILE A 57 -10.99 3.90 1.04
CA ILE A 57 -9.64 3.75 0.48
C ILE A 57 -9.21 2.29 0.63
N ILE A 58 -8.96 1.63 -0.50
CA ILE A 58 -8.48 0.26 -0.56
C ILE A 58 -7.01 0.23 -0.99
N GLY A 59 -6.17 -0.49 -0.22
CA GLY A 59 -4.72 -0.49 -0.38
C GLY A 59 -4.15 -1.58 -1.28
N SER A 60 -4.98 -2.37 -1.95
CA SER A 60 -4.54 -3.50 -2.78
C SER A 60 -5.48 -3.71 -3.96
N ALA A 61 -4.98 -4.32 -5.04
CA ALA A 61 -5.73 -4.63 -6.26
C ALA A 61 -6.67 -5.83 -6.05
N VAL A 62 -7.61 -5.66 -5.13
CA VAL A 62 -8.59 -6.66 -4.69
C VAL A 62 -9.99 -6.02 -4.60
N GLY A 63 -11.02 -6.84 -4.38
CA GLY A 63 -12.40 -6.37 -4.28
C GLY A 63 -13.13 -6.33 -5.63
N PRO A 64 -14.38 -5.84 -5.63
CA PRO A 64 -15.19 -5.76 -6.85
C PRO A 64 -14.72 -4.63 -7.76
N HIS A 65 -15.08 -4.70 -9.05
CA HIS A 65 -14.97 -3.55 -9.94
C HIS A 65 -15.67 -2.33 -9.32
N PRO A 66 -15.07 -1.12 -9.35
CA PRO A 66 -13.88 -0.70 -10.11
C PRO A 66 -12.54 -0.74 -9.37
N PHE A 67 -12.49 -1.25 -8.13
CA PHE A 67 -11.33 -1.06 -7.25
C PHE A 67 -10.02 -1.69 -7.76
N PRO A 68 -9.98 -2.94 -8.28
CA PRO A 68 -8.74 -3.51 -8.79
C PRO A 68 -8.11 -2.71 -9.93
N ASP A 69 -8.93 -2.16 -10.83
CA ASP A 69 -8.47 -1.36 -11.96
C ASP A 69 -7.85 -0.04 -11.49
N ILE A 70 -8.53 0.65 -10.57
CA ILE A 70 -8.04 1.90 -9.99
C ILE A 70 -6.68 1.68 -9.30
N VAL A 71 -6.56 0.63 -8.47
CA VAL A 71 -5.30 0.38 -7.76
C VAL A 71 -4.18 0.00 -8.71
N ARG A 72 -4.44 -0.85 -9.72
CA ARG A 72 -3.46 -1.18 -10.77
C ARG A 72 -2.95 0.09 -11.46
N ASP A 73 -3.86 0.96 -11.88
CA ASP A 73 -3.52 2.13 -12.66
C ASP A 73 -2.72 3.14 -11.83
N LEU A 74 -3.11 3.36 -10.56
CA LEU A 74 -2.36 4.21 -9.62
C LEU A 74 -0.95 3.66 -9.31
N GLN A 75 -0.78 2.34 -9.27
CA GLN A 75 0.51 1.69 -8.99
C GLN A 75 1.37 1.51 -10.26
N SER A 76 0.82 1.72 -11.46
CA SER A 76 1.51 1.49 -12.74
C SER A 76 2.79 2.33 -12.92
N VAL A 77 2.86 3.48 -12.24
CA VAL A 77 4.03 4.37 -12.24
C VAL A 77 5.31 3.64 -11.83
N ILE A 78 5.22 2.71 -10.86
CA ILE A 78 6.36 1.93 -10.40
C ILE A 78 6.96 1.09 -11.54
N GLY A 79 6.12 0.39 -12.30
CA GLY A 79 6.56 -0.43 -13.41
C GLY A 79 7.11 0.40 -14.57
N ASN A 80 6.48 1.53 -14.86
CA ASN A 80 6.91 2.45 -15.91
C ASN A 80 8.29 3.04 -15.61
N GLU A 81 8.50 3.52 -14.38
CA GLU A 81 9.79 4.06 -13.92
C GLU A 81 10.86 2.98 -13.86
N ALA A 82 10.56 1.81 -13.29
CA ALA A 82 11.50 0.70 -13.22
C ALA A 82 11.95 0.25 -14.62
N ARG A 83 11.03 0.17 -15.59
CA ARG A 83 11.37 -0.16 -16.98
C ARG A 83 12.28 0.90 -17.61
N ALA A 84 11.97 2.18 -17.42
CA ALA A 84 12.79 3.28 -17.92
C ALA A 84 14.20 3.26 -17.30
N GLN A 85 14.30 3.07 -15.98
CA GLN A 85 15.57 2.94 -15.27
C GLN A 85 16.39 1.76 -15.79
N MET A 86 15.76 0.59 -16.00
CA MET A 86 16.45 -0.59 -16.54
C MET A 86 16.94 -0.38 -17.97
N LEU A 87 16.13 0.20 -18.85
CA LEU A 87 16.55 0.50 -20.22
C LEU A 87 17.70 1.53 -20.23
N ASN A 88 17.63 2.57 -19.41
CA ASN A 88 18.71 3.57 -19.33
C ASN A 88 20.02 2.97 -18.79
N GLN A 89 19.95 2.08 -17.80
CA GLN A 89 21.12 1.40 -17.24
C GLN A 89 21.69 0.33 -18.16
N THR A 90 20.86 -0.34 -18.97
CA THR A 90 21.30 -1.39 -19.90
C THR A 90 21.81 -0.81 -21.24
N THR A 91 21.28 0.35 -21.64
CA THR A 91 21.71 1.07 -22.85
C THR A 91 22.91 1.98 -22.57
N GLY A 92 23.22 2.22 -21.29
CA GLY A 92 24.51 2.73 -20.83
C GLY A 92 25.55 1.61 -20.83
N GLU A 93 26.23 1.46 -21.95
CA GLU A 93 27.48 0.71 -22.10
C GLU A 93 27.34 -0.82 -22.22
N PHE A 94 26.90 -1.25 -23.40
CA PHE A 94 27.71 -2.16 -24.22
C PHE A 94 27.80 -1.65 -25.66
N GLY A 95 28.97 -1.30 -26.16
CA GLY A 95 30.28 -1.45 -25.51
C GLY A 95 30.41 -0.54 -24.27
N HIS A 96 30.66 -0.98 -23.04
CA HIS A 96 31.04 -2.25 -22.39
C HIS A 96 30.53 -2.15 -20.91
N PRO A 97 30.13 -3.17 -20.12
CA PRO A 97 29.39 -2.90 -18.88
C PRO A 97 30.32 -2.22 -17.87
N THR A 98 30.17 -0.92 -17.63
CA THR A 98 30.86 -0.33 -16.49
C THR A 98 30.02 -0.55 -15.25
N PHE A 99 30.48 -1.49 -14.42
CA PHE A 99 30.31 -1.35 -12.99
C PHE A 99 31.22 -0.20 -12.53
N THR A 100 30.89 1.05 -12.86
CA THR A 100 31.60 2.20 -12.30
C THR A 100 30.71 2.97 -11.33
N ASN A 101 30.92 2.64 -10.06
CA ASN A 101 30.99 3.54 -8.91
C ASN A 101 29.91 4.62 -8.77
N GLY A 102 28.96 4.35 -7.86
CA GLY A 102 28.01 5.32 -7.35
C GLY A 102 28.63 6.50 -6.58
N PRO A 103 27.79 7.50 -6.22
CA PRO A 103 28.22 8.73 -5.57
C PRO A 103 28.46 8.46 -4.09
N GLY A 104 29.68 8.11 -3.71
CA GLY A 104 29.95 7.74 -2.33
C GLY A 104 31.41 7.43 -2.04
N ARG A 105 32.33 8.33 -2.36
CA ARG A 105 33.67 8.32 -1.75
C ARG A 105 34.09 9.75 -1.42
N LEU A 106 33.94 10.09 -0.14
CA LEU A 106 34.64 11.19 0.52
C LEU A 106 36.15 10.86 0.59
N PRO A 107 37.05 11.88 0.70
CA PRO A 107 38.40 11.88 0.13
C PRO A 107 39.31 10.73 0.57
#